data_AF-A0A520Q5X9-F1
#
_entry.id   AF-A0A520Q5X9-F1
#
_cell.length_a   1.000
_cell.length_b   1.000
_cell.length_c   1.000
_cell.angle_alpha   90.00
_cell.angle_beta   90.00
_cell.angle_gamma   90.00
#
_symmetry.space_group_name_H-M   'P 1'
#
loop_
_entity.id
_entity.type
_entity.pdbx_description
1 polymer ?
#
loop_
_entity_poly.entity_id
_entity_poly.type
_entity_poly.pdbx_seq_one_letter_code
_entity_poly.pdbx_strand_id
1 'polypeptide(L)'
;MSADRPDFTESPYTVDAGAWQLEMSFVDYSRTDDAESTTLAPINLKVGLRHDMDIQFVMDPFVISDDGTQKVDGVGDAQIRLKMNLWGNDSEGDAFAFMPFV
;
A
#
# COMPACT_ATOMS: atom_id res chain seq x y z
N MET A 1 9.43 -3.98 13.19
CA MET A 1 8.92 -3.31 11.98
C MET A 1 8.89 -4.35 10.87
N SER A 2 7.69 -4.79 10.48
CA SER A 2 7.51 -5.72 9.37
C SER A 2 7.33 -4.90 8.10
N ALA A 3 8.11 -5.19 7.06
CA ALA A 3 7.88 -4.60 5.75
C ALA A 3 6.64 -5.25 5.12
N ASP A 4 5.76 -4.42 4.56
CA ASP A 4 4.40 -4.78 4.19
C ASP A 4 4.31 -4.96 2.66
N ARG A 5 4.77 -6.11 2.12
CA ARG A 5 4.54 -6.62 0.74
C ARG A 5 4.87 -8.13 0.68
N PRO A 6 4.26 -8.98 -0.20
CA PRO A 6 3.19 -8.77 -1.17
C PRO A 6 2.03 -9.79 -0.99
N ASP A 7 1.48 -9.91 0.22
CA ASP A 7 0.18 -10.57 0.42
C ASP A 7 -0.60 -10.05 1.64
N PHE A 8 -0.02 -9.10 2.38
CA PHE A 8 -0.68 -8.34 3.44
C PHE A 8 -0.23 -6.89 3.26
N THR A 9 -1.17 -5.98 3.03
CA THR A 9 -0.94 -4.52 3.04
C THR A 9 -1.55 -3.91 4.31
N GLU A 10 -1.86 -4.76 5.28
CA GLU A 10 -2.74 -4.43 6.38
C GLU A 10 -2.17 -4.94 7.69
N SER A 11 -0.96 -4.49 8.01
CA SER A 11 -0.54 -4.51 9.40
C SER A 11 -1.44 -3.58 10.24
N PRO A 12 -1.91 -3.99 11.43
CA PRO A 12 -2.70 -3.13 12.29
C PRO A 12 -1.88 -2.00 12.93
N TYR A 13 -0.55 -2.01 12.78
CA TYR A 13 0.34 -1.00 13.34
C TYR A 13 0.36 0.28 12.49
N THR A 14 0.38 1.42 13.17
CA THR A 14 0.48 2.75 12.56
C THR A 14 1.88 3.33 12.67
N VAL A 15 2.22 4.27 11.78
CA VAL A 15 3.47 5.04 11.87
C VAL A 15 3.39 6.04 13.02
N ASP A 16 4.47 6.16 13.81
CA ASP A 16 4.56 7.11 14.92
C ASP A 16 4.24 8.55 14.50
N ALA A 17 3.66 9.33 15.42
CA ALA A 17 3.28 10.72 15.16
C ALA A 17 4.47 11.56 14.67
N GLY A 18 4.34 12.19 13.50
CA GLY A 18 5.38 13.00 12.87
C GLY A 18 6.47 12.21 12.16
N ALA A 19 6.46 10.88 12.22
CA ALA A 19 7.30 10.03 11.39
C ALA A 19 6.68 9.84 10.00
N TRP A 20 7.53 9.56 9.03
CA TRP A 20 7.15 9.24 7.67
C TRP A 20 7.85 7.96 7.23
N GLN A 21 7.17 7.16 6.43
CA GLN A 21 7.66 5.91 5.87
C GLN A 21 7.36 5.89 4.38
N LEU A 22 8.38 5.64 3.57
CA LEU A 22 8.24 5.44 2.13
C LEU A 22 8.47 3.97 1.81
N GLU A 23 7.45 3.34 1.25
CA GLU A 23 7.54 2.00 0.65
C GLU A 23 7.50 2.16 -0.86
N MET A 24 8.42 1.53 -1.57
CA MET A 24 8.42 1.51 -3.02
C MET A 24 9.03 0.21 -3.54
N SER A 25 8.72 -0.14 -4.78
CA SER A 25 9.44 -1.17 -5.52
C SER A 25 9.84 -0.64 -6.88
N PHE A 26 10.84 -1.26 -7.52
CA PHE A 26 11.26 -0.82 -8.85
C PHE A 26 10.34 -1.35 -9.93
N VAL A 27 9.95 -2.62 -9.83
CA VAL A 27 9.09 -3.31 -10.78
C VAL A 27 8.24 -4.32 -10.01
N ASP A 28 6.93 -4.21 -10.15
CA ASP A 28 5.97 -5.22 -9.70
C ASP A 28 5.42 -5.90 -10.96
N TYR A 29 5.53 -7.23 -11.05
CA TYR A 29 5.01 -8.02 -12.16
C TYR A 29 3.97 -9.01 -11.66
N SER A 30 2.81 -9.06 -12.32
CA SER A 30 1.79 -10.06 -12.09
C SER A 30 1.35 -10.71 -13.40
N ARG A 31 0.96 -11.98 -13.32
CA ARG A 31 0.41 -12.72 -14.45
C ARG A 31 -0.69 -13.66 -13.98
N THR A 32 -1.83 -13.63 -14.66
CA THR A 32 -2.96 -14.53 -14.44
C THR A 32 -3.42 -15.03 -15.80
N ASP A 33 -3.24 -16.31 -16.07
CA ASP A 33 -3.48 -16.93 -17.38
C ASP A 33 -2.72 -16.21 -18.52
N ASP A 34 -3.45 -15.67 -19.49
CA ASP A 34 -2.94 -14.89 -20.61
C ASP A 34 -2.81 -13.39 -20.28
N ALA A 35 -3.33 -12.93 -19.14
CA ALA A 35 -3.22 -11.55 -18.70
C ALA A 35 -1.91 -11.30 -17.93
N GLU A 36 -1.18 -10.26 -18.30
CA GLU A 36 0.02 -9.78 -17.62
C GLU A 36 -0.13 -8.31 -17.21
N SER A 37 0.49 -7.93 -16.09
CA SER A 37 0.59 -6.55 -15.64
C SER A 37 1.98 -6.27 -15.09
N THR A 38 2.55 -5.14 -15.48
CA THR A 38 3.83 -4.64 -14.98
C THR A 38 3.65 -3.22 -14.48
N THR A 39 3.87 -3.00 -13.19
CA THR A 39 3.88 -1.66 -12.58
C THR A 39 5.31 -1.23 -12.31
N LEU A 40 5.70 -0.06 -12.82
CA LEU A 40 7.01 0.54 -12.60
C LEU A 40 6.94 1.57 -11.47
N ALA A 41 7.88 1.46 -10.54
CA ALA A 41 8.01 2.39 -9.43
C ALA A 41 6.73 2.62 -8.58
N PRO A 42 5.93 1.60 -8.24
CA PRO A 42 4.79 1.80 -7.35
C PRO A 42 5.28 2.32 -5.99
N ILE A 43 4.60 3.32 -5.45
CA ILE A 43 4.97 3.97 -4.19
C ILE A 43 3.81 3.99 -3.20
N ASN A 44 4.13 3.89 -1.92
CA ASN A 44 3.23 4.05 -0.78
C ASN A 44 3.92 4.91 0.29
N LEU A 45 3.48 6.16 0.42
CA LEU A 45 3.96 7.09 1.43
C LEU A 45 3.01 7.10 2.62
N LYS A 46 3.51 6.76 3.81
CA LYS A 46 2.78 6.76 5.07
C LYS A 46 3.27 7.90 5.95
N VAL A 47 2.35 8.64 6.57
CA VAL A 47 2.64 9.74 7.50
C VAL A 47 1.84 9.53 8.78
N GLY A 48 2.54 9.42 9.91
CA GLY A 48 1.92 9.29 11.22
C GLY A 48 1.30 10.61 11.66
N LEU A 49 -0.02 10.62 11.85
CA LEU A 49 -0.78 11.77 12.34
C LEU A 49 -0.85 11.79 13.87
N ARG A 50 -0.95 10.61 14.48
CA ARG A 50 -0.99 10.38 15.93
C ARG A 50 -0.32 9.04 16.23
N HIS A 51 -0.13 8.71 17.51
CA HIS A 51 0.43 7.41 17.94
C HIS A 51 -0.37 6.19 17.46
N ASP A 52 -1.64 6.36 17.08
CA ASP A 52 -2.56 5.30 16.66
C ASP A 52 -3.25 5.62 15.32
N MET A 53 -2.71 6.57 14.53
CA MET A 53 -3.34 6.98 13.28
C MET A 53 -2.30 7.43 12.25
N ASP A 54 -2.38 6.89 11.03
CA ASP A 54 -1.60 7.32 9.88
C ASP A 54 -2.47 7.59 8.64
N ILE A 55 -1.96 8.44 7.76
CA ILE A 55 -2.48 8.64 6.42
C ILE A 55 -1.48 8.07 5.41
N GLN A 56 -2.00 7.44 4.37
CA GLN A 56 -1.19 6.82 3.33
C GLN A 56 -1.57 7.36 1.96
N PHE A 57 -0.57 7.61 1.12
CA PHE A 57 -0.72 7.97 -0.27
C PHE A 57 -0.06 6.90 -1.14
N VAL A 58 -0.86 6.20 -1.91
CA VAL A 58 -0.41 5.15 -2.83
C VAL A 58 -0.57 5.66 -4.25
N MET A 59 0.42 5.43 -5.09
CA MET A 59 0.26 5.65 -6.53
C MET A 59 1.08 4.67 -7.35
N ASP A 60 0.55 4.36 -8.52
CA ASP A 60 1.19 3.54 -9.55
C ASP A 60 1.55 4.45 -10.74
N PRO A 61 2.80 4.97 -10.80
CA PRO A 61 3.17 5.99 -11.78
C PRO A 61 3.07 5.52 -13.23
N PHE A 62 3.36 4.24 -13.48
CA PHE A 62 3.31 3.67 -14.81
C PHE A 62 2.97 2.18 -14.75
N VAL A 63 1.89 1.81 -15.42
CA VAL A 63 1.37 0.45 -15.49
C VAL A 63 1.28 0.06 -16.96
N ILE A 64 1.75 -1.15 -17.28
CA ILE A 64 1.54 -1.81 -18.56
C ILE A 64 0.68 -3.03 -18.28
N SER A 65 -0.52 -3.09 -18.85
CA SER A 65 -1.42 -4.23 -18.73
C SER A 65 -1.69 -4.82 -20.10
N ASP A 66 -1.63 -6.13 -20.20
CA ASP A 66 -2.00 -6.92 -21.37
C ASP A 66 -3.02 -7.97 -20.92
N ASP A 67 -4.20 -8.02 -21.54
CA ASP A 67 -5.25 -8.99 -21.20
C ASP A 67 -5.26 -10.20 -22.16
N GLY A 68 -4.22 -10.36 -22.99
CA GLY A 68 -4.11 -11.37 -24.03
C GLY A 68 -4.81 -10.98 -25.34
N THR A 69 -5.62 -9.90 -25.34
CA THR A 69 -6.30 -9.36 -26.52
C THR A 69 -5.82 -7.93 -26.84
N GLN A 70 -5.55 -7.14 -25.81
CA GLN A 70 -5.16 -5.74 -25.89
C GLN A 70 -4.07 -5.45 -24.88
N LYS A 71 -3.10 -4.64 -25.32
CA LYS A 71 -2.04 -4.09 -24.48
C LYS A 71 -2.24 -2.59 -24.31
N VAL A 72 -2.28 -2.14 -23.06
CA VAL A 72 -2.48 -0.74 -22.68
C VAL A 72 -1.40 -0.35 -21.69
N ASP A 73 -0.85 0.86 -21.86
CA ASP A 73 0.07 1.48 -20.91
C ASP A 73 -0.43 2.86 -20.49
N GLY A 74 -0.09 3.26 -19.26
CA GLY A 74 -0.50 4.55 -18.73
C GLY A 74 -0.17 4.74 -17.26
N VAL A 75 -0.67 5.83 -16.68
CA VAL A 75 -0.64 6.05 -15.24
C VAL A 75 -1.72 5.18 -14.60
N GLY A 76 -1.34 4.43 -13.56
CA GLY A 76 -2.27 3.60 -12.80
C GLY A 76 -3.04 4.41 -11.77
N ASP A 77 -3.48 3.71 -10.73
CA ASP A 77 -4.32 4.30 -9.71
C ASP A 77 -3.52 5.17 -8.73
N ALA A 78 -4.21 6.17 -8.17
CA ALA A 78 -3.74 6.95 -7.04
C ALA A 78 -4.80 6.92 -5.95
N GLN A 79 -4.39 6.62 -4.72
CA GLN A 79 -5.29 6.41 -3.60
C GLN A 79 -4.77 7.12 -2.35
N ILE A 80 -5.70 7.70 -1.59
CA ILE A 80 -5.46 8.17 -0.22
C ILE A 80 -6.18 7.22 0.73
N ARG A 81 -5.49 6.77 1.77
CA ARG A 81 -6.05 5.89 2.80
C ARG A 81 -5.82 6.49 4.18
N LEU A 82 -6.78 6.29 5.07
CA LEU A 82 -6.61 6.56 6.50
C LEU A 82 -6.54 5.22 7.23
N LYS A 83 -5.60 5.09 8.16
CA LYS A 83 -5.51 3.94 9.08
C LYS A 83 -5.60 4.43 10.51
N MET A 84 -6.48 3.81 11.29
CA MET A 84 -6.62 4.05 12.72
C MET A 84 -6.42 2.73 13.47
N ASN A 85 -5.35 2.61 14.25
CA ASN A 85 -5.21 1.54 15.22
C ASN A 85 -6.24 1.77 16.34
N LEU A 86 -7.05 0.76 16.64
CA LEU A 86 -8.00 0.82 17.76
C LEU A 86 -7.39 0.29 19.06
N TRP A 87 -6.54 -0.73 18.95
CA TRP A 87 -5.72 -1.22 20.06
C TRP A 87 -4.52 -2.01 19.56
N GLY A 88 -3.56 -2.17 20.48
CA GLY A 88 -2.43 -3.06 20.32
C GLY A 88 -1.26 -2.45 19.53
N ASN A 89 -1.28 -1.15 19.19
CA ASN A 89 -0.23 -0.50 18.41
C ASN A 89 1.20 -0.72 18.96
N ASP A 90 1.35 -0.75 20.28
CA ASP A 90 2.63 -0.88 20.97
C ASP A 90 2.76 -2.21 21.73
N SER A 91 1.89 -3.17 21.46
CA SER A 91 1.84 -4.45 22.19
C SER A 91 2.41 -5.60 21.36
N GLU A 92 2.99 -6.60 22.03
CA GLU A 92 3.42 -7.86 21.40
C GLU A 92 2.26 -8.86 21.16
N GLY A 93 1.02 -8.46 21.52
CA GLY A 93 -0.18 -9.31 21.45
C GLY A 93 -1.08 -8.97 20.26
N ASP A 94 -2.38 -9.23 20.43
CA ASP A 94 -3.38 -8.96 19.38
C ASP A 94 -3.54 -7.46 19.14
N ALA A 95 -3.58 -7.08 17.86
CA ALA A 95 -3.78 -5.71 17.44
C ALA A 95 -4.90 -5.63 16.41
N PHE A 96 -5.64 -4.52 16.42
CA PHE A 96 -6.74 -4.29 15.50
C PHE A 96 -6.76 -2.86 15.03
N ALA A 97 -6.95 -2.70 13.73
CA ALA A 97 -7.05 -1.40 13.09
C ALA A 97 -8.28 -1.34 12.20
N PHE A 98 -8.77 -0.13 12.01
CA PHE A 98 -9.83 0.20 11.09
C PHE A 98 -9.28 1.06 9.95
N MET A 99 -9.62 0.68 8.72
CA MET A 99 -9.23 1.39 7.50
C MET A 99 -10.49 1.67 6.67
N PRO A 100 -11.07 2.87 6.76
CA PRO A 100 -12.16 3.24 5.90
C PRO A 100 -11.65 3.41 4.46
N PHE A 101 -12.35 2.80 3.51
CA PHE A 101 -12.17 3.05 2.09
C PHE A 101 -13.36 3.87 1.56
N VAL A 102 -13.11 4.73 0.57
CA VAL A 102 -14.13 5.42 -0.24
C VAL A 102 -13.84 5.11 -1.70
#